data_AF-A0ABD1FL87-F1
#
_entry.id   AF-A0ABD1FL87-F1
#
_cell.length_a   1.000
_cell.length_b   1.000
_cell.length_c   1.000
_cell.angle_alpha   90.00
_cell.angle_beta   90.00
_cell.angle_gamma   90.00
#
_symmetry.space_group_name_H-M   'P 1'
#
loop_
_entity.id
_entity.type
_entity.pdbx_description
1 polymer ?
#
loop_
_entity_poly.entity_id
_entity_poly.type
_entity_poly.pdbx_seq_one_letter_code
_entity_poly.pdbx_strand_id
1 'polypeptide(L)'
;MEQLQTKLFEAATLNSITSLQQLLIDDQLILERALVNCFNETPLQVATMLGHVDFVRKIIGLQPRLVNELNSQLSSPLHMAAAKGNVAVVKALLSVDNLTCW
;
A
#
# COMPACT_ATOMS: atom_id res chain seq x y z
N MET A 1 -18.70 1.85 -7.83
CA MET A 1 -17.24 2.05 -7.72
C MET A 1 -16.80 2.21 -6.26
N GLU A 2 -17.54 2.92 -5.39
CA GLU A 2 -17.19 3.07 -3.96
C GLU A 2 -17.01 1.75 -3.18
N GLN A 3 -17.83 0.72 -3.45
CA GLN A 3 -17.79 -0.51 -2.65
C GLN A 3 -16.48 -1.30 -2.78
N LEU A 4 -15.84 -1.30 -3.96
CA LEU A 4 -14.57 -1.98 -4.18
C LEU A 4 -13.42 -1.26 -3.47
N GLN A 5 -13.46 0.08 -3.47
CA GLN A 5 -12.49 0.90 -2.75
C GLN A 5 -12.56 0.63 -1.25
N THR A 6 -13.75 0.65 -0.65
CA THR A 6 -13.92 0.34 0.78
C THR A 6 -13.36 -1.04 1.12
N LYS A 7 -13.65 -2.06 0.31
CA LYS A 7 -13.13 -3.42 0.50
C LYS A 7 -11.60 -3.49 0.37
N LEU A 8 -11.00 -2.68 -0.51
CA LEU A 8 -9.54 -2.62 -0.65
C LEU A 8 -8.88 -2.07 0.61
N PHE A 9 -9.44 -1.00 1.19
CA PHE A 9 -8.96 -0.45 2.47
C PHE A 9 -9.18 -1.39 3.65
N GLU A 10 -10.31 -2.10 3.67
CA GLU A 10 -10.55 -3.14 4.67
C GLU A 10 -9.52 -4.28 4.54
N ALA A 11 -9.24 -4.73 3.32
CA ALA A 11 -8.21 -5.74 3.07
C ALA A 11 -6.82 -5.29 3.56
N ALA A 12 -6.45 -4.02 3.33
CA ALA A 12 -5.21 -3.43 3.84
C ALA A 12 -5.19 -3.36 5.37
N THR A 13 -6.32 -3.02 5.97
CA THR A 13 -6.51 -2.92 7.43
C THR A 13 -6.48 -4.29 8.12
N LEU A 14 -6.87 -5.36 7.43
CA LEU A 14 -6.90 -6.72 7.97
C LEU A 14 -5.71 -7.58 7.55
N ASN A 15 -4.75 -7.03 6.79
CA ASN A 15 -3.67 -7.80 6.15
C ASN A 15 -4.20 -8.97 5.29
N SER A 16 -5.41 -8.83 4.71
CA SER A 16 -6.09 -9.90 3.98
C SER A 16 -5.62 -9.96 2.53
N ILE A 17 -4.61 -10.79 2.26
CA ILE A 17 -4.10 -11.03 0.91
C ILE A 17 -5.17 -11.69 0.03
N THR A 18 -5.98 -12.59 0.58
CA THR A 18 -7.07 -13.25 -0.14
C THR A 18 -8.08 -12.23 -0.64
N SER A 19 -8.50 -11.28 0.20
CA SER A 19 -9.42 -10.22 -0.21
C SER A 19 -8.80 -9.34 -1.29
N LEU A 20 -7.51 -9.00 -1.17
CA LEU A 20 -6.79 -8.26 -2.21
C LEU A 20 -6.78 -9.02 -3.55
N GLN A 21 -6.53 -10.34 -3.54
CA GLN A 21 -6.53 -11.17 -4.74
C GLN A 21 -7.91 -11.23 -5.39
N GLN A 22 -8.98 -11.39 -4.61
CA GLN A 22 -10.34 -11.37 -5.13
C GLN A 22 -10.68 -10.02 -5.77
N LEU A 23 -10.30 -8.91 -5.11
CA LEU A 23 -10.52 -7.57 -5.67
C LEU A 23 -9.77 -7.34 -6.99
N LEU A 24 -8.58 -7.92 -7.15
CA LEU A 24 -7.81 -7.85 -8.40
C LEU A 24 -8.41 -8.72 -9.52
N ILE A 25 -9.14 -9.78 -9.18
CA ILE A 25 -9.91 -10.58 -10.13
C ILE A 25 -11.14 -9.78 -10.59
N ASP A 26 -11.84 -9.14 -9.64
CA ASP A 26 -13.03 -8.33 -9.92
C ASP A 26 -12.69 -7.06 -10.72
N ASP A 27 -11.57 -6.41 -10.40
CA ASP A 27 -11.06 -5.22 -11.07
C ASP A 27 -9.51 -5.19 -11.05
N GLN A 28 -8.91 -5.60 -12.17
CA GLN A 28 -7.45 -5.66 -12.33
C GLN A 28 -6.78 -4.29 -12.19
N LEU A 29 -7.50 -3.19 -12.48
CA LEU A 29 -6.96 -1.83 -12.47
C LEU A 29 -7.26 -1.10 -11.15
N ILE A 30 -7.80 -1.78 -10.14
CA ILE A 30 -8.18 -1.15 -8.87
C ILE A 30 -7.03 -0.42 -8.18
N LEU A 31 -5.79 -0.91 -8.33
CA LEU A 31 -4.58 -0.29 -7.75
C LEU A 31 -4.01 0.87 -8.60
N GLU A 32 -4.33 0.94 -9.89
CA GLU A 32 -3.85 2.01 -10.78
C GLU A 32 -4.61 3.32 -10.59
N ARG A 33 -5.82 3.24 -10.06
CA ARG A 33 -6.73 4.38 -9.87
C ARG A 33 -6.31 5.35 -8.75
N ALA A 34 -5.12 5.16 -8.15
CA ALA A 34 -4.59 5.99 -7.06
C ALA A 34 -5.63 6.28 -5.97
N LEU A 35 -6.32 5.23 -5.51
CA LEU A 35 -7.41 5.36 -4.56
C LEU A 35 -6.87 5.82 -3.19
N VAL A 36 -7.43 6.89 -2.66
CA VAL A 36 -7.13 7.40 -1.32
C VAL A 36 -8.37 7.38 -0.43
N ASN A 37 -8.17 7.18 0.88
CA ASN A 37 -9.24 7.29 1.87
C ASN A 37 -9.51 8.76 2.26
N CYS A 38 -10.38 9.00 3.24
CA CYS A 38 -10.68 10.34 3.75
C CYS A 38 -9.49 11.08 4.41
N PHE A 39 -8.37 10.40 4.64
CA PHE A 39 -7.11 10.97 5.15
C PHE A 39 -6.07 11.22 4.06
N ASN A 40 -6.47 11.06 2.79
CA ASN A 40 -5.58 11.08 1.62
C ASN A 40 -4.49 10.00 1.70
N GLU A 41 -4.82 8.84 2.28
CA GLU A 41 -3.90 7.71 2.38
C GLU A 41 -4.22 6.63 1.35
N THR A 42 -3.18 6.08 0.73
CA THR A 42 -3.29 4.91 -0.14
C THR A 42 -3.42 3.63 0.69
N PRO A 43 -3.96 2.53 0.10
CA PRO A 43 -3.97 1.22 0.77
C PRO A 43 -2.57 0.75 1.22
N LEU A 44 -1.52 1.14 0.49
CA LEU A 44 -0.13 0.87 0.87
C LEU A 44 0.27 1.59 2.15
N GLN A 45 -0.08 2.88 2.27
CA GLN A 45 0.22 3.68 3.46
C GLN A 45 -0.54 3.15 4.69
N VAL A 46 -1.80 2.74 4.54
CA VAL A 46 -2.57 2.09 5.61
C VAL A 46 -1.89 0.80 6.07
N ALA A 47 -1.56 -0.10 5.15
CA ALA A 47 -0.85 -1.35 5.49
C ALA A 47 0.53 -1.09 6.12
N THR A 48 1.23 -0.04 5.66
CA THR A 48 2.53 0.37 6.20
C THR A 48 2.41 0.88 7.63
N MET A 49 1.41 1.72 7.91
CA MET A 49 1.12 2.26 9.24
C MET A 49 0.85 1.14 10.25
N LEU A 50 0.13 0.11 9.81
CA LEU A 50 -0.24 -1.06 10.61
C LEU A 50 0.87 -2.12 10.71
N GLY A 51 1.97 -1.98 9.95
CA GLY A 51 3.06 -2.95 9.97
C GLY A 51 2.79 -4.23 9.19
N HIS A 52 1.82 -4.23 8.28
CA HIS A 52 1.38 -5.39 7.50
C HIS A 52 2.34 -5.71 6.35
N VAL A 53 3.48 -6.32 6.68
CA VAL A 53 4.60 -6.53 5.75
C VAL A 53 4.21 -7.36 4.52
N ASP A 54 3.37 -8.38 4.68
CA ASP A 54 2.97 -9.25 3.56
C ASP A 54 2.07 -8.52 2.58
N PHE A 55 1.13 -7.71 3.09
CA PHE A 55 0.29 -6.85 2.27
C PHE A 55 1.11 -5.79 1.55
N VAL A 56 2.06 -5.16 2.25
CA VAL A 56 3.01 -4.21 1.67
C VAL A 56 3.79 -4.87 0.52
N ARG A 57 4.41 -6.03 0.76
CA ARG A 57 5.15 -6.78 -0.28
C ARG A 57 4.28 -7.12 -1.49
N LYS A 58 3.01 -7.47 -1.25
CA LYS A 58 2.11 -7.80 -2.35
C LYS A 58 1.74 -6.57 -3.16
N ILE A 59 1.41 -5.45 -2.52
CA ILE A 59 1.07 -4.21 -3.22
C ILE A 59 2.27 -3.67 -3.99
N ILE A 60 3.45 -3.58 -3.39
CA ILE A 60 4.62 -3.03 -4.09
C ILE A 60 5.03 -3.87 -5.31
N GLY A 61 4.83 -5.20 -5.25
CA GLY A 61 5.09 -6.07 -6.40
C GLY A 61 4.07 -5.93 -7.53
N LEU A 62 2.85 -5.44 -7.22
CA LEU A 62 1.80 -5.20 -8.20
C LEU A 62 1.84 -3.77 -8.75
N GLN A 63 2.04 -2.80 -7.88
CA GLN A 63 2.07 -1.37 -8.22
C GLN A 63 3.21 -0.66 -7.46
N PRO A 64 4.44 -0.74 -7.97
CA PRO A 64 5.62 -0.13 -7.34
C PRO A 64 5.50 1.38 -7.14
N ARG A 65 4.77 2.10 -8.01
CA ARG A 65 4.66 3.57 -7.97
C ARG A 65 4.06 4.09 -6.65
N LEU A 66 3.25 3.29 -5.97
CA LEU A 66 2.61 3.68 -4.70
C LEU A 66 3.62 3.95 -3.58
N VAL A 67 4.87 3.47 -3.67
CA VAL A 67 5.90 3.71 -2.65
C VAL A 67 6.31 5.17 -2.53
N ASN A 68 6.06 5.97 -3.56
CA ASN A 68 6.42 7.40 -3.63
C ASN A 68 5.24 8.32 -3.33
N GLU A 69 4.03 7.79 -3.16
CA GLU A 69 2.84 8.60 -2.89
C GLU A 69 2.92 9.26 -1.51
N LEU A 70 2.52 10.51 -1.46
CA LEU A 70 2.55 11.32 -0.24
C LEU A 70 1.14 11.49 0.31
N ASN A 71 0.99 11.29 1.62
CA ASN A 71 -0.27 11.59 2.30
C ASN A 71 -0.44 13.10 2.59
N SER A 72 -1.52 13.47 3.27
CA SER A 72 -1.82 14.87 3.66
C SER A 72 -0.71 15.56 4.49
N GLN A 73 0.18 14.78 5.11
CA GLN A 73 1.31 15.27 5.91
C GLN A 73 2.62 15.25 5.12
N LEU A 74 2.56 15.13 3.79
CA LEU A 74 3.72 14.99 2.90
C LEU A 74 4.63 13.80 3.29
N SER A 75 4.05 12.76 3.89
CA SER A 75 4.77 11.57 4.34
C SER A 75 4.61 10.44 3.33
N SER A 76 5.73 9.84 2.93
CA SER A 76 5.75 8.63 2.11
C SER A 76 5.52 7.39 3.00
N PRO A 77 5.16 6.23 2.42
CA PRO A 77 5.20 4.96 3.13
C PRO A 77 6.50 4.73 3.91
N LEU A 78 7.65 5.12 3.34
CA LEU A 78 8.95 4.95 4.01
C LEU A 78 9.06 5.83 5.27
N HIS A 79 8.60 7.10 5.22
CA HIS A 79 8.54 7.98 6.40
C HIS A 79 7.67 7.36 7.50
N MET A 80 6.50 6.82 7.13
CA MET A 80 5.57 6.20 8.08
C MET A 80 6.18 4.94 8.72
N ALA A 81 6.79 4.07 7.91
CA ALA A 81 7.44 2.85 8.40
C ALA A 81 8.60 3.16 9.36
N ALA A 82 9.42 4.15 9.03
CA ALA A 82 10.55 4.60 9.85
C ALA A 82 10.06 5.21 11.17
N ALA A 83 9.05 6.08 11.14
CA ALA A 83 8.48 6.70 12.33
C ALA A 83 7.88 5.68 13.31
N LYS A 84 7.36 4.56 12.80
CA LYS A 84 6.82 3.46 13.61
C LYS A 84 7.89 2.47 14.09
N GLY A 85 9.12 2.57 13.60
CA GLY A 85 10.18 1.59 13.90
C GLY A 85 9.94 0.21 13.25
N ASN A 86 9.10 0.14 12.21
CA ASN A 86 8.73 -1.11 11.53
C ASN A 86 9.81 -1.54 10.54
N VAL A 87 10.93 -2.07 11.07
CA VAL A 87 12.12 -2.47 10.27
C VAL A 87 11.77 -3.41 9.12
N ALA A 88 10.84 -4.34 9.33
CA ALA A 88 10.44 -5.29 8.29
C ALA A 88 9.72 -4.60 7.11
N VAL A 89 8.89 -3.59 7.38
CA VAL A 89 8.23 -2.80 6.34
C VAL A 89 9.23 -1.88 5.65
N VAL A 90 10.14 -1.25 6.39
CA VAL A 90 11.24 -0.45 5.82
C VAL A 90 12.05 -1.28 4.82
N LYS A 91 12.47 -2.50 5.20
CA LYS A 91 13.18 -3.40 4.29
C LYS A 91 12.36 -3.79 3.06
N ALA A 92 11.05 -4.01 3.22
CA ALA A 92 10.17 -4.33 2.10
C ALA A 92 10.07 -3.15 1.13
N LEU A 93 9.85 -1.93 1.62
CA LEU A 93 9.75 -0.73 0.79
C LEU A 93 11.07 -0.42 0.08
N LEU A 94 12.20 -0.53 0.79
CA LEU A 94 13.53 -0.32 0.20
C LEU A 94 13.89 -1.36 -0.87
N SER A 95 13.25 -2.54 -0.89
CA SER A 95 13.50 -3.52 -1.95
C SER A 95 13.02 -3.07 -3.34
N VAL A 96 12.16 -2.04 -3.39
CA VAL A 96 11.58 -1.50 -4.63
C VAL A 96 12.52 -0.48 -5.29
N ASP A 97 13.19 0.36 -4.50
CA ASP A 97 14.14 1.37 -5.00
C ASP A 97 15.36 0.73 -5.69
N ASN A 98 15.65 -0.53 -5.37
CA ASN A 98 16.71 -1.30 -6.02
C ASN A 98 16.38 -1.71 -7.46
N LEU A 99 15.11 -1.56 -7.87
CA LEU A 99 14.60 -1.97 -9.18
C LEU A 99 14.27 -0.78 -10.09
N THR A 100 14.27 0.44 -9.57
CA THR A 100 14.03 1.67 -10.33
C THR A 100 15.36 2.27 -10.78
N CYS A 101 16.04 1.57 -11.70
CA CYS A 101 17.13 2.18 -12.47
C CYS A 101 16.60 3.44 -13.18
N TRP A 102 17.24 4.58 -12.93
CA TRP A 102 17.03 5.83 -13.67
C TRP A 102 17.74 5.81 -15.01
#